data_AF-A0A2W4QSJ2-F1
#
_entry.id   AF-A0A2W4QSJ2-F1
#
_cell.length_a   1.000
_cell.length_b   1.000
_cell.length_c   1.000
_cell.angle_alpha   90.00
_cell.angle_beta   90.00
_cell.angle_gamma   90.00
#
_symmetry.space_group_name_H-M   'P 1'
#
loop_
_entity.id
_entity.type
_entity.pdbx_description
1 polymer ?
#
loop_
_entity_poly.entity_id
_entity_poly.type
_entity_poly.pdbx_seq_one_letter_code
_entity_poly.pdbx_strand_id
1 'polypeptide(L)'
;MHRRSPRRSPYLLVAVDFGYTLLASLGLFGGLGWWLDGKLHTAPGFLIAGILLGLAVAFNGLIRRLNAIERAEKAAKREDAQEKRDGKP
;
A
#
# COMPACT_ATOMS: atom_id res chain seq x y z
N MET A 1 -2.80 -1.22 -35.91
CA MET A 1 -3.91 -0.83 -35.01
C MET A 1 -3.36 -0.65 -33.60
N HIS A 2 -3.17 0.59 -33.13
CA HIS A 2 -2.65 0.86 -31.79
C HIS A 2 -3.78 0.72 -30.76
N ARG A 3 -3.85 -0.40 -30.05
CA ARG A 3 -4.73 -0.55 -28.89
C ARG A 3 -4.22 0.39 -27.79
N ARG A 4 -4.85 1.56 -27.65
CA ARG A 4 -4.68 2.39 -26.47
C ARG A 4 -5.33 1.66 -25.30
N SER A 5 -4.53 0.88 -24.59
CA SER A 5 -4.90 0.34 -23.29
C SER A 5 -5.41 1.50 -22.43
N PRO A 6 -6.62 1.41 -21.84
CA PRO A 6 -7.07 2.43 -20.91
C PRO A 6 -6.02 2.50 -19.81
N ARG A 7 -5.33 3.63 -19.71
CA ARG A 7 -4.39 3.91 -18.62
C ARG A 7 -5.23 3.99 -17.35
N ARG A 8 -5.55 2.83 -16.76
CA ARG A 8 -6.06 2.77 -15.40
C ARG A 8 -5.00 3.47 -14.56
N SER A 9 -5.39 4.59 -13.96
CA SER A 9 -4.52 5.39 -13.12
C SER A 9 -3.92 4.45 -12.06
N PRO A 10 -2.59 4.22 -12.04
CA PRO A 10 -1.96 3.30 -11.08
C PRO A 10 -2.25 3.73 -9.64
N TYR A 11 -2.53 5.01 -9.42
CA TYR A 11 -2.92 5.57 -8.12
C TYR A 11 -4.26 5.05 -7.60
N LEU A 12 -5.23 4.73 -8.48
CA LEU A 12 -6.51 4.18 -8.03
C LEU A 12 -6.35 2.77 -7.46
N LEU A 13 -5.51 1.95 -8.10
CA LEU A 13 -5.22 0.60 -7.60
C LEU A 13 -4.48 0.65 -6.26
N VAL A 14 -3.52 1.58 -6.13
CA VAL A 14 -2.80 1.80 -4.86
C VAL A 14 -3.75 2.25 -3.75
N ALA A 15 -4.68 3.16 -4.04
CA ALA A 15 -5.65 3.65 -3.06
C ALA A 15 -6.60 2.54 -2.60
N VAL A 16 -7.09 1.72 -3.52
CA VAL A 16 -7.96 0.57 -3.21
C VAL A 16 -7.21 -0.48 -2.40
N ASP A 17 -6.00 -0.86 -2.81
CA ASP A 17 -5.16 -1.80 -2.07
C ASP A 17 -4.82 -1.29 -0.67
N PHE A 18 -4.55 0.00 -0.53
CA PHE A 18 -4.31 0.63 0.76
C PHE A 18 -5.56 0.59 1.63
N GLY A 19 -6.73 0.91 1.08
CA GLY A 19 -8.00 0.83 1.79
C GLY A 19 -8.29 -0.58 2.32
N TYR A 20 -8.12 -1.60 1.48
CA TYR A 20 -8.27 -3.00 1.91
C TYR A 20 -7.23 -3.40 2.97
N THR A 21 -5.97 -3.00 2.79
CA THR A 21 -4.90 -3.30 3.76
C THR A 21 -5.18 -2.63 5.11
N LEU A 22 -5.62 -1.38 5.10
CA LEU A 22 -5.98 -0.62 6.29
C LEU A 22 -7.17 -1.27 7.01
N LEU A 23 -8.22 -1.61 6.27
CA LEU A 23 -9.41 -2.25 6.83
C LEU A 23 -9.09 -3.64 7.41
N ALA A 24 -8.29 -4.43 6.69
CA ALA A 24 -7.84 -5.74 7.15
C ALA A 24 -6.95 -5.63 8.39
N SER A 25 -5.98 -4.72 8.40
CA SER A 25 -5.11 -4.51 9.57
C SER A 25 -5.88 -3.99 10.78
N LEU A 26 -6.73 -2.98 10.61
CA LEU A 26 -7.55 -2.45 11.71
C LEU A 26 -8.53 -3.51 12.23
N GLY A 27 -9.19 -4.26 11.35
CA GLY A 27 -10.10 -5.33 11.73
C GLY A 27 -9.39 -6.45 12.48
N LEU A 28 -8.22 -6.89 11.98
CA LEU A 28 -7.45 -7.96 12.59
C LEU A 28 -6.88 -7.54 13.95
N PHE A 29 -6.12 -6.45 14.00
CA PHE A 29 -5.46 -6.02 15.23
C PHE A 29 -6.41 -5.36 16.23
N GLY A 30 -7.40 -4.61 15.76
CA GLY A 30 -8.45 -4.04 16.61
C GLY A 30 -9.38 -5.13 17.17
N GLY A 31 -9.76 -6.12 16.36
CA GLY A 31 -10.56 -7.27 16.80
C GLY A 31 -9.80 -8.16 17.78
N LEU A 32 -8.52 -8.44 17.52
CA LEU A 32 -7.64 -9.16 18.45
C LEU A 32 -7.48 -8.39 19.76
N GLY A 33 -7.27 -7.08 19.71
CA GLY A 33 -7.13 -6.23 20.89
C GLY A 33 -8.41 -6.21 21.73
N TRP A 34 -9.58 -6.09 21.09
CA TRP A 34 -10.88 -6.14 21.76
C TRP A 34 -11.13 -7.48 22.46
N TRP A 35 -10.81 -8.60 21.79
CA TRP A 35 -10.96 -9.93 22.37
C TRP A 35 -10.02 -10.15 23.56
N LEU A 36 -8.78 -9.63 23.46
CA LEU A 36 -7.80 -9.72 24.54
C LEU A 36 -8.20 -8.88 25.76
N ASP A 37 -8.68 -7.65 25.55
CA ASP A 37 -9.20 -6.78 26.61
C ASP A 37 -10.42 -7.43 27.30
N GLY A 38 -11.33 -8.05 26.53
CA GLY A 38 -12.49 -8.76 27.08
C GLY A 38 -12.13 -9.98 27.93
N LYS A 39 -11.01 -10.65 27.63
CA LYS A 39 -10.55 -11.83 28.39
C LYS A 39 -9.75 -11.46 29.65
N LEU A 40 -9.07 -10.31 29.65
CA LEU A 40 -8.19 -9.89 30.74
C LEU A 40 -8.84 -8.91 31.73
N HIS A 41 -10.09 -8.47 31.49
CA HIS A 41 -10.78 -7.43 32.28
C HIS A 41 -9.94 -6.13 32.40
N THR A 42 -8.97 -5.94 31.49
CA THR A 42 -8.16 -4.74 31.42
C THR A 42 -8.94 -3.64 30.74
N ALA A 43 -8.75 -2.39 31.19
CA ALA A 43 -9.16 -1.18 30.46
C ALA A 43 -8.71 -1.29 28.99
N PRO A 44 -9.33 -0.58 28.01
CA PRO A 44 -9.22 -0.84 26.56
C PRO A 44 -7.84 -0.51 25.95
N GLY A 45 -6.77 -0.98 26.56
CA GLY A 45 -5.38 -0.70 26.22
C GLY A 45 -4.88 -1.60 25.11
N PHE A 46 -5.26 -2.88 25.09
CA PHE A 46 -4.87 -3.77 23.99
C PHE A 46 -5.59 -3.42 22.69
N LEU A 47 -6.84 -2.93 22.77
CA LEU A 47 -7.54 -2.35 21.63
C LEU A 47 -6.79 -1.14 21.06
N ILE A 48 -6.41 -0.17 21.91
CA ILE A 48 -5.68 1.03 21.46
C ILE A 48 -4.34 0.64 20.85
N ALA A 49 -3.59 -0.26 21.49
CA ALA A 49 -2.32 -0.76 20.97
C ALA A 49 -2.50 -1.51 19.63
N GLY A 50 -3.56 -2.31 19.51
CA GLY A 50 -3.92 -3.02 18.28
C GLY A 50 -4.26 -2.06 17.13
N ILE A 51 -5.07 -1.04 17.39
CA ILE A 51 -5.40 -0.01 16.38
C ILE A 51 -4.15 0.74 15.93
N LEU A 52 -3.29 1.15 16.88
CA LEU A 52 -2.03 1.84 16.57
C LEU A 52 -1.09 0.96 15.73
N LEU A 53 -0.97 -0.33 16.06
CA LEU A 53 -0.20 -1.30 15.28
C LEU A 53 -0.79 -1.48 13.87
N GLY A 54 -2.11 -1.66 13.77
CA GLY A 54 -2.78 -1.80 12.48
C GLY A 54 -2.58 -0.57 11.58
N LEU A 55 -2.64 0.62 12.17
CA LEU A 55 -2.37 1.88 11.47
C LEU A 55 -0.92 1.97 10.99
N ALA A 56 0.04 1.63 11.86
CA ALA A 56 1.46 1.64 11.52
C ALA A 56 1.79 0.67 10.38
N VAL A 57 1.22 -0.55 10.40
CA VAL A 57 1.40 -1.55 9.35
C VAL A 57 0.83 -1.06 8.02
N ALA A 58 -0.39 -0.51 8.03
CA ALA A 58 -1.02 0.01 6.81
C ALA A 58 -0.22 1.16 6.19
N PHE A 59 0.21 2.13 7.00
CA PHE A 59 1.04 3.25 6.54
C PHE A 59 2.39 2.80 5.98
N ASN A 60 3.06 1.86 6.65
CA ASN A 60 4.34 1.34 6.19
C ASN A 60 4.17 0.59 4.85
N GLY A 61 3.07 -0.14 4.69
CA GLY A 61 2.68 -0.79 3.43
C GLY A 61 2.46 0.22 2.30
N LEU A 62 1.80 1.35 2.59
CA LEU A 62 1.57 2.42 1.61
C LEU A 62 2.88 3.03 1.11
N ILE A 63 3.75 3.45 2.03
CA ILE A 63 5.04 4.08 1.70
C ILE A 63 5.89 3.10 0.86
N ARG A 64 5.92 1.82 1.24
CA ARG A 64 6.67 0.79 0.49
C ARG A 64 6.17 0.63 -0.94
N ARG A 65 4.85 0.65 -1.15
CA ARG A 65 4.23 0.54 -2.48
C ARG A 65 4.45 1.78 -3.34
N LEU A 66 4.34 2.98 -2.76
CA LEU A 66 4.63 4.23 -3.47
C LEU A 66 6.08 4.27 -3.95
N ASN A 67 7.03 3.92 -3.07
CA ASN A 67 8.45 3.84 -3.43
C ASN A 67 8.72 2.81 -4.53
N ALA A 68 8.01 1.69 -4.54
CA ALA A 68 8.14 0.67 -5.58
C ALA A 68 7.66 1.19 -6.96
N ILE A 69 6.56 1.95 -6.98
CA ILE A 69 6.02 2.55 -8.21
C ILE A 69 6.95 3.62 -8.75
N GLU A 70 7.48 4.52 -7.91
CA GLU A 70 8.43 5.53 -8.36
C GLU A 70 9.70 4.92 -8.96
N ARG A 71 10.19 3.82 -8.38
CA ARG A 71 11.35 3.09 -8.92
C ARG A 71 11.02 2.47 -10.27
N ALA A 72 9.84 1.87 -10.42
CA ALA A 72 9.38 1.29 -11.68
C ALA A 72 9.23 2.36 -12.78
N GLU A 73 8.64 3.52 -12.48
CA GLU A 73 8.56 4.64 -13.43
C GLU A 73 9.93 5.18 -13.83
N LYS A 74 10.86 5.33 -12.87
CA LYS A 74 12.22 5.79 -13.17
C LYS A 74 12.99 4.79 -14.03
N ALA A 75 12.79 3.49 -13.82
CA ALA A 75 13.41 2.44 -14.64
C ALA A 75 12.88 2.47 -16.08
N ALA A 76 11.55 2.49 -16.25
CA ALA A 76 10.92 2.58 -17.56
C ALA A 76 11.36 3.85 -18.34
N LYS A 77 11.43 5.00 -17.64
CA LYS A 77 11.88 6.25 -18.27
C LYS A 77 13.36 6.21 -18.69
N ARG A 78 14.21 5.45 -18.00
CA ARG A 78 15.63 5.28 -18.37
C ARG A 78 15.78 4.37 -19.59
N GLU A 79 14.99 3.30 -19.67
CA GLU A 79 14.94 2.40 -20.82
C GLU A 79 14.48 3.15 -22.09
N ASP A 80 13.38 3.91 -22.01
CA ASP A 80 12.89 4.75 -23.12
C ASP A 80 13.93 5.79 -23.59
N ALA A 81 14.69 6.37 -22.65
CA ALA A 81 15.72 7.35 -22.95
C ALA A 81 16.97 6.73 -23.59
N GLN A 82 17.25 5.47 -23.27
CA GLN A 82 18.36 4.70 -23.83
C GLN A 82 18.01 4.18 -25.22
N GLU A 83 16.80 3.67 -25.43
CA GLU A 83 16.28 3.28 -26.75
C GLU A 83 16.28 4.47 -27.73
N LYS A 84 15.87 5.67 -27.29
CA LYS A 84 15.95 6.89 -28.11
C LYS A 84 17.38 7.32 -28.45
N ARG A 85 18.37 6.95 -27.64
CA ARG A 85 19.79 7.26 -27.89
C ARG A 85 20.42 6.26 -28.86
N ASP A 86 20.04 4.99 -28.77
CA ASP A 86 20.59 3.91 -29.59
C ASP A 86 19.87 3.77 -30.94
N GLY A 87 18.61 4.24 -31.05
CA GLY A 87 17.81 4.22 -32.28
C GLY A 87 18.12 5.32 -33.31
N LYS A 88 19.33 5.89 -33.32
CA LYS A 88 19.71 6.96 -34.25
C LYS A 88 20.42 6.37 -35.48
N PRO A 89 19.86 6.44 -36.72
CA PRO A 89 20.69 6.40 -37.92
C PRO A 89 21.54 7.67 -38.04
#